data_AF-A0A848UBA1-F1
#
_entry.id   AF-A0A848UBA1-F1
#
_cell.length_a   1.000
_cell.length_b   1.000
_cell.length_c   1.000
_cell.angle_alpha   90.00
_cell.angle_beta   90.00
_cell.angle_gamma   90.00
#
_symmetry.space_group_name_H-M   'P 1'
#
loop_
_entity.id
_entity.type
_entity.pdbx_description
1 polymer ?
#
loop_
_entity_poly.entity_id
_entity_poly.type
_entity_poly.pdbx_seq_one_letter_code
_entity_poly.pdbx_strand_id
1 'polypeptide(L)'
;MTAVQQIPINRWRTCLAVFFGSLLLLSVIGCAKIRLLTYPSEFSYLEADSVKGVMHEMTISLMALDTVIRQSADSATPSRYRPEVLAELQNLEALAISVSSSTTGKTLEGEARPVTNHLLIDEHIDEFIGQIMKARFQAEAEPPNYYGAGQLTGNCNACHRMR
;
A
#
# COMPACT_ATOMS: atom_id res chain seq x y z
N MET A 1 0.49 56.44 -55.21
CA MET A 1 0.83 56.61 -53.78
C MET A 1 0.05 55.59 -52.98
N THR A 2 0.64 54.44 -52.65
CA THR A 2 0.01 53.37 -51.87
C THR A 2 0.52 53.45 -50.43
N ALA A 3 -0.36 53.75 -49.49
CA ALA A 3 -0.03 53.84 -48.08
C ALA A 3 0.26 52.43 -47.53
N VAL A 4 1.50 52.21 -47.07
CA VAL A 4 1.91 51.00 -46.35
C VAL A 4 1.38 51.10 -44.92
N GLN A 5 0.33 50.35 -44.64
CA GLN A 5 -0.34 50.31 -43.35
C GLN A 5 0.53 49.53 -42.35
N GLN A 6 1.24 50.25 -41.48
CA GLN A 6 2.06 49.66 -40.42
C GLN A 6 1.16 48.99 -39.37
N ILE A 7 1.16 47.65 -39.34
CA ILE A 7 0.44 46.86 -38.33
C ILE A 7 1.25 46.93 -37.01
N PRO A 8 0.66 47.36 -35.89
CA PRO A 8 1.38 47.50 -34.63
C PRO A 8 1.77 46.12 -34.07
N ILE A 9 3.09 45.89 -33.94
CA ILE A 9 3.75 44.67 -33.44
C ILE A 9 3.20 44.20 -32.08
N ASN A 10 2.63 45.12 -31.30
CA ASN A 10 2.04 44.83 -29.99
C ASN A 10 0.76 43.95 -30.07
N ARG A 11 0.03 43.96 -31.19
CA ARG A 11 -1.18 43.12 -31.37
C ARG A 11 -0.85 41.64 -31.59
N TRP A 12 0.33 41.33 -32.11
CA TRP A 12 0.75 39.94 -32.36
C TRP A 12 1.18 39.25 -31.07
N ARG A 13 1.84 39.99 -30.16
CA ARG A 13 2.25 39.49 -28.84
C ARG A 13 1.04 39.13 -27.97
N THR A 14 -0.02 39.94 -27.99
CA THR A 14 -1.24 39.65 -27.24
C THR A 14 -2.02 38.47 -27.84
N CYS A 15 -2.10 38.35 -29.17
CA CYS A 15 -2.74 37.19 -29.80
C CYS A 15 -2.00 35.87 -29.52
N LEU A 16 -0.66 35.87 -29.59
CA LEU A 16 0.17 34.69 -29.25
C LEU A 16 0.01 34.29 -27.78
N ALA A 17 0.00 35.25 -26.86
CA ALA A 17 -0.19 34.98 -25.43
C ALA A 17 -1.56 34.37 -25.13
N VAL A 18 -2.64 34.86 -25.77
CA VAL A 18 -3.99 34.30 -25.64
C VAL A 18 -4.06 32.89 -26.22
N PHE A 19 -3.42 32.65 -27.36
CA PHE A 19 -3.40 31.33 -28.00
C PHE A 19 -2.68 30.29 -27.12
N PHE A 20 -1.48 30.62 -26.63
CA PHE A 20 -0.74 29.76 -25.70
C PHE A 20 -1.47 29.55 -24.38
N GLY A 21 -2.09 30.61 -23.82
CA GLY A 21 -2.91 30.50 -22.62
C GLY A 21 -4.10 29.55 -22.79
N SER A 22 -4.80 29.64 -23.93
CA SER A 22 -5.92 28.73 -24.24
C SER A 22 -5.47 27.28 -24.43
N LEU A 23 -4.33 27.06 -25.09
CA LEU A 23 -3.76 25.73 -25.33
C LEU A 23 -3.38 25.05 -24.02
N LEU A 24 -2.79 25.81 -23.08
CA LEU A 24 -2.42 25.32 -21.76
C LEU A 24 -3.67 24.94 -20.93
N LEU A 25 -4.73 25.76 -20.99
CA LEU A 25 -6.01 25.48 -20.35
C LEU A 25 -6.69 24.22 -20.90
N LEU A 26 -6.73 24.03 -22.23
CA LEU A 26 -7.29 22.83 -22.84
C LEU A 26 -6.49 21.57 -22.45
N SER A 27 -5.16 21.67 -22.37
CA SER A 27 -4.29 20.57 -21.96
C SER A 27 -4.58 20.08 -20.54
N VAL A 28 -4.73 21.01 -19.58
CA VAL A 28 -5.03 20.66 -18.17
C VAL A 28 -6.40 19.99 -18.03
N ILE A 29 -7.41 20.47 -18.74
CA ILE A 29 -8.77 19.89 -18.72
C ILE A 29 -8.77 18.49 -19.36
N GLY A 30 -8.02 18.30 -20.46
CA GLY A 30 -7.86 17.01 -21.11
C GLY A 30 -7.22 15.96 -20.19
N CYS A 31 -6.14 16.32 -19.49
CA CYS A 31 -5.45 15.44 -18.55
C CYS A 31 -6.34 15.01 -17.37
N ALA A 32 -7.16 15.93 -16.82
CA ALA A 32 -8.05 15.61 -15.72
C ALA A 32 -9.13 14.58 -16.10
N LYS A 33 -9.67 14.66 -17.33
CA LYS A 33 -10.66 13.70 -17.83
C LYS A 33 -10.07 12.33 -18.12
N ILE A 34 -8.83 12.26 -18.62
CA ILE A 34 -8.15 10.98 -18.87
C ILE A 34 -7.97 10.23 -17.56
N ARG A 35 -7.53 10.90 -16.48
CA ARG A 35 -7.39 10.27 -15.15
C ARG A 35 -8.71 9.66 -14.66
N LEU A 36 -9.84 10.31 -14.92
CA LEU A 36 -11.17 9.82 -14.51
C LEU A 36 -11.62 8.58 -15.28
N LEU A 37 -11.04 8.33 -16.46
CA LEU A 37 -11.33 7.17 -17.30
C LEU A 37 -10.37 5.99 -17.06
N THR A 38 -9.13 6.27 -16.61
CA THR A 38 -8.13 5.22 -16.32
C THR A 38 -8.03 4.84 -14.85
N TYR A 39 -8.44 5.70 -13.93
CA TYR A 39 -8.39 5.44 -12.49
C TYR A 39 -9.76 5.65 -11.87
N PRO A 40 -10.09 4.85 -10.83
CA PRO A 40 -11.33 5.07 -10.13
C PRO A 40 -11.32 6.38 -9.32
N SER A 41 -12.50 6.90 -9.01
CA SER A 41 -12.69 8.21 -8.39
C SER A 41 -12.02 8.34 -7.02
N GLU A 42 -11.91 7.24 -6.29
CA GLU A 42 -11.29 7.16 -4.96
C GLU A 42 -9.86 6.61 -5.02
N PHE A 43 -9.24 6.59 -6.21
CA PHE A 43 -7.82 6.29 -6.35
C PHE A 43 -6.97 7.28 -5.55
N SER A 44 -6.24 6.77 -4.56
CA SER A 44 -5.29 7.50 -3.75
C SER A 44 -3.87 7.08 -4.11
N TYR A 45 -3.01 8.06 -4.37
CA TYR A 45 -1.59 7.76 -4.56
C TYR A 45 -0.94 7.63 -3.18
N LEU A 46 -0.43 6.44 -2.86
CA LEU A 46 0.31 6.24 -1.63
C LEU A 46 1.79 6.57 -1.85
N GLU A 47 2.24 7.57 -1.10
CA GLU A 47 3.65 7.95 -1.02
C GLU A 47 4.50 6.76 -0.58
N ALA A 48 5.68 6.60 -1.18
CA ALA A 48 6.54 5.47 -0.88
C ALA A 48 6.93 5.41 0.59
N ASP A 49 7.02 6.55 1.26
CA ASP A 49 7.49 6.64 2.65
C ASP A 49 6.41 6.24 3.67
N SER A 50 5.12 6.41 3.36
CA SER A 50 4.04 5.92 4.23
C SER A 50 4.00 4.39 4.25
N VAL A 51 4.12 3.76 3.08
CA VAL A 51 4.18 2.30 2.95
C VAL A 51 5.45 1.75 3.60
N LYS A 52 6.61 2.39 3.39
CA LYS A 52 7.87 1.99 4.05
C LYS A 52 7.77 2.08 5.58
N GLY A 53 7.09 3.10 6.11
CA GLY A 53 6.89 3.25 7.56
C GLY A 53 6.18 2.04 8.16
N VAL A 54 5.04 1.65 7.59
CA VAL A 54 4.29 0.49 8.10
C VAL A 54 5.05 -0.82 7.88
N MET A 55 5.72 -1.00 6.74
CA MET A 55 6.56 -2.18 6.50
C MET A 55 7.75 -2.28 7.46
N HIS A 56 8.29 -1.14 7.90
CA HIS A 56 9.32 -1.08 8.92
C HIS A 56 8.79 -1.57 10.28
N GLU A 57 7.62 -1.08 10.69
CA GLU A 57 6.95 -1.56 11.92
C GLU A 57 6.63 -3.06 11.87
N MET A 58 6.19 -3.57 10.70
CA MET A 58 5.97 -5.00 10.50
C MET A 58 7.26 -5.81 10.65
N THR A 59 8.39 -5.27 10.17
CA THR A 59 9.70 -5.90 10.34
C THR A 59 10.10 -5.96 11.82
N ILE A 60 9.89 -4.88 12.57
CA ILE A 60 10.17 -4.83 14.01
C ILE A 60 9.36 -5.89 14.76
N SER A 61 8.05 -5.99 14.49
CA SER A 61 7.19 -6.98 15.13
C SER A 61 7.57 -8.41 14.76
N LEU A 62 7.95 -8.68 13.50
CA LEU A 62 8.47 -9.99 13.09
C LEU A 62 9.77 -10.37 13.80
N MET A 63 10.68 -9.42 14.01
CA MET A 63 11.93 -9.66 14.77
C MET A 63 11.64 -9.96 16.25
N ALA A 64 10.69 -9.26 16.85
CA ALA A 64 10.24 -9.52 18.22
C ALA A 64 9.61 -10.91 18.32
N LEU A 65 8.74 -11.28 17.37
CA LEU A 65 8.12 -12.60 17.27
C LEU A 65 9.17 -13.72 17.15
N ASP A 66 10.15 -13.60 16.25
CA ASP A 66 11.23 -14.58 16.10
C ASP A 66 12.03 -14.75 17.40
N THR A 67 12.28 -13.64 18.10
CA THR A 67 12.99 -13.65 19.39
C THR A 67 12.22 -14.45 20.44
N VAL A 68 10.92 -14.20 20.60
CA VAL A 68 10.07 -14.90 21.58
C VAL A 68 9.92 -16.38 21.22
N ILE A 69 9.77 -16.71 19.93
CA ILE A 69 9.69 -18.11 19.47
C ILE A 69 10.98 -18.87 19.81
N ARG A 70 12.15 -18.30 19.55
CA ARG A 70 13.44 -18.94 19.91
C ARG A 70 13.58 -19.15 21.42
N GLN A 71 13.23 -18.15 22.21
CA GLN A 71 13.23 -18.27 23.68
C GLN A 71 12.28 -19.38 24.16
N SER A 72 11.13 -19.54 23.50
CA SER A 72 10.19 -20.62 23.81
C SER A 72 10.74 -22.01 23.48
N ALA A 73 11.51 -22.13 22.40
CA ALA A 73 12.12 -23.38 21.95
C ALA A 73 13.23 -23.87 22.89
N ASP A 74 13.98 -22.93 23.48
CA ASP A 74 15.06 -23.21 24.43
C ASP A 74 14.55 -23.44 25.87
N SER A 75 13.24 -23.26 26.11
CA SER A 75 12.64 -23.33 27.44
C SER A 75 12.07 -24.71 27.77
N ALA A 76 12.19 -25.11 29.04
CA ALA A 76 11.49 -26.27 29.57
C ALA A 76 9.95 -26.06 29.66
N THR A 77 9.47 -24.82 29.56
CA THR A 77 8.03 -24.48 29.67
C THR A 77 7.58 -23.58 28.51
N PRO A 78 7.47 -24.09 27.27
CA PRO A 78 7.15 -23.28 26.08
C PRO A 78 5.82 -22.52 26.18
N SER A 79 4.84 -23.07 26.92
CA SER A 79 3.53 -22.43 27.14
C SER A 79 3.62 -21.10 27.90
N ARG A 80 4.73 -20.83 28.61
CA ARG A 80 4.97 -19.54 29.28
C ARG A 80 5.01 -18.36 28.30
N TYR A 81 5.53 -18.59 27.08
CA TYR A 81 5.72 -17.55 26.06
C TYR A 81 4.47 -17.34 25.19
N ARG A 82 3.42 -18.15 25.38
CA ARG A 82 2.18 -18.05 24.59
C ARG A 82 1.60 -16.63 24.58
N PRO A 83 1.48 -15.90 25.71
CA PRO A 83 0.92 -14.56 25.69
C PRO A 83 1.73 -13.57 24.85
N GLU A 84 3.06 -13.68 24.88
CA GLU A 84 3.97 -12.80 24.14
C GLU A 84 3.90 -13.09 22.63
N VAL A 85 3.86 -14.37 22.24
CA VAL A 85 3.66 -14.78 20.84
C VAL A 85 2.32 -14.26 20.31
N LEU A 86 1.24 -14.43 21.08
CA LEU A 86 -0.09 -13.96 20.67
C LEU A 86 -0.16 -12.44 20.54
N ALA A 87 0.52 -11.70 21.42
CA ALA A 87 0.59 -10.24 21.36
C ALA A 87 1.28 -9.76 20.07
N GLU A 88 2.43 -10.36 19.71
CA GLU A 88 3.13 -10.00 18.47
C GLU A 88 2.34 -10.38 17.21
N LEU A 89 1.69 -11.55 17.19
CA LEU A 89 0.82 -11.93 16.08
C LEU A 89 -0.37 -10.98 15.91
N GLN A 90 -0.95 -10.49 17.01
CA GLN A 90 -2.04 -9.52 16.98
C GLN A 90 -1.56 -8.14 16.51
N ASN A 91 -0.36 -7.72 16.92
CA ASN A 91 0.24 -6.48 16.43
C ASN A 91 0.51 -6.54 14.92
N LEU A 92 1.07 -7.66 14.45
CA LEU A 92 1.35 -7.87 13.03
C LEU A 92 0.07 -7.90 12.19
N GLU A 93 -1.01 -8.52 12.69
CA GLU A 93 -2.33 -8.50 12.05
C GLU A 93 -2.87 -7.08 11.92
N ALA A 94 -2.78 -6.28 12.99
CA ALA A 94 -3.23 -4.89 12.98
C ALA A 94 -2.47 -4.04 11.96
N LEU A 95 -1.15 -4.21 11.87
CA LEU A 95 -0.32 -3.55 10.87
C LEU A 95 -0.71 -4.00 9.45
N ALA A 96 -0.88 -5.30 9.20
CA ALA A 96 -1.26 -5.81 7.89
C ALA A 96 -2.65 -5.32 7.44
N ILE A 97 -3.63 -5.26 8.37
CA ILE A 97 -4.95 -4.67 8.11
C ILE A 97 -4.84 -3.17 7.83
N SER A 98 -3.96 -2.45 8.53
CA SER A 98 -3.75 -1.01 8.27
C SER A 98 -3.26 -0.78 6.83
N VAL A 99 -2.39 -1.66 6.33
CA VAL A 99 -1.92 -1.64 4.94
C VAL A 99 -3.07 -1.96 3.98
N SER A 100 -3.77 -3.09 4.17
CA SER A 100 -4.88 -3.52 3.30
C SER A 100 -5.99 -2.45 3.20
N SER A 101 -6.37 -1.84 4.32
CA SER A 101 -7.40 -0.78 4.35
C SER A 101 -6.96 0.52 3.66
N SER A 102 -5.65 0.78 3.59
CA SER A 102 -5.10 1.92 2.85
C SER A 102 -5.00 1.68 1.35
N THR A 103 -5.07 0.42 0.91
CA THR A 103 -4.86 0.05 -0.50
C THR A 103 -6.12 -0.46 -1.22
N THR A 104 -7.12 -0.93 -0.48
CA THR A 104 -8.35 -1.55 -1.01
C THR A 104 -9.59 -0.66 -0.86
N GLY A 105 -10.32 -0.47 -1.97
CA GLY A 105 -11.65 0.15 -2.00
C GLY A 105 -12.74 -0.84 -2.42
N LYS A 106 -13.97 -0.36 -2.63
CA LYS A 106 -15.12 -1.17 -3.07
C LYS A 106 -15.71 -0.70 -4.39
N THR A 107 -16.17 -1.62 -5.24
CA THR A 107 -17.03 -1.30 -6.39
C THR A 107 -18.43 -0.89 -5.94
N LEU A 108 -19.27 -0.46 -6.88
CA LEU A 108 -20.68 -0.19 -6.62
C LEU A 108 -21.44 -1.48 -6.23
N GLU A 109 -20.98 -2.64 -6.71
CA GLU A 109 -21.47 -3.97 -6.34
C GLU A 109 -20.91 -4.48 -5.00
N GLY A 110 -19.98 -3.74 -4.38
CA GLY A 110 -19.36 -4.06 -3.09
C GLY A 110 -18.13 -4.96 -3.17
N GLU A 111 -17.62 -5.24 -4.38
CA GLU A 111 -16.42 -6.06 -4.58
C GLU A 111 -15.15 -5.30 -4.22
N ALA A 112 -14.18 -5.97 -3.60
CA ALA A 112 -12.88 -5.39 -3.28
C ALA A 112 -12.12 -5.05 -4.57
N ARG A 113 -11.50 -3.87 -4.64
CA ARG A 113 -10.64 -3.49 -5.75
C ARG A 113 -9.46 -2.62 -5.30
N PRO A 114 -8.32 -2.72 -5.98
CA PRO A 114 -7.19 -1.80 -5.81
C PRO A 114 -7.62 -0.35 -5.97
N VAL A 115 -7.24 0.52 -5.04
CA VAL A 115 -7.41 1.97 -5.15
C VAL A 115 -6.09 2.72 -5.02
N THR A 116 -4.96 2.02 -5.15
CA THR A 116 -3.63 2.63 -5.03
C THR A 116 -2.66 2.18 -6.12
N ASN A 117 -1.49 2.80 -6.13
CA ASN A 117 -0.38 2.45 -7.01
C ASN A 117 0.43 1.22 -6.54
N HIS A 118 0.01 0.50 -5.50
CA HIS A 118 0.74 -0.65 -4.94
C HIS A 118 0.02 -1.99 -5.18
N LEU A 119 -0.13 -2.36 -6.44
CA LEU A 119 -0.87 -3.57 -6.87
C LEU A 119 -0.40 -4.88 -6.21
N LEU A 120 0.91 -5.00 -5.94
CA LEU A 120 1.46 -6.19 -5.27
C LEU A 120 1.00 -6.33 -3.82
N ILE A 121 0.73 -5.22 -3.15
CA ILE A 121 0.18 -5.24 -1.80
C ILE A 121 -1.28 -5.72 -1.88
N ASP A 122 -2.07 -5.15 -2.79
CA ASP A 122 -3.47 -5.53 -2.99
C ASP A 122 -3.65 -7.01 -3.33
N GLU A 123 -2.74 -7.60 -4.09
CA GLU A 123 -2.82 -9.00 -4.50
C GLU A 123 -2.49 -10.00 -3.37
N HIS A 124 -1.63 -9.62 -2.42
CA HIS A 124 -1.02 -10.58 -1.48
C HIS A 124 -1.32 -10.30 0.00
N ILE A 125 -1.77 -9.09 0.36
CA ILE A 125 -1.93 -8.71 1.77
C ILE A 125 -2.99 -9.56 2.49
N ASP A 126 -4.07 -9.93 1.81
CA ASP A 126 -5.14 -10.76 2.39
C ASP A 126 -4.66 -12.19 2.66
N GLU A 127 -3.83 -12.75 1.78
CA GLU A 127 -3.19 -14.05 2.01
C GLU A 127 -2.28 -13.99 3.24
N PHE A 128 -1.48 -12.92 3.37
CA PHE A 128 -0.61 -12.70 4.51
C PHE A 128 -1.40 -12.57 5.82
N ILE A 129 -2.50 -11.81 5.84
CA ILE A 129 -3.42 -11.72 6.98
C ILE A 129 -3.96 -13.11 7.35
N GLY A 130 -4.40 -13.89 6.38
CA GLY A 130 -4.86 -15.27 6.60
C GLY A 130 -3.80 -16.17 7.23
N GLN A 131 -2.53 -16.01 6.84
CA GLN A 131 -1.41 -16.75 7.43
C GLN A 131 -1.14 -16.32 8.89
N ILE A 132 -1.26 -15.03 9.22
CA ILE A 132 -1.16 -14.55 10.62
C ILE A 132 -2.28 -15.15 11.46
N MET A 133 -3.52 -15.12 10.98
CA MET A 133 -4.67 -15.69 11.70
C MET A 133 -4.49 -17.18 11.96
N LYS A 134 -3.99 -17.93 10.96
CA LYS A 134 -3.68 -19.36 11.09
C LYS A 134 -2.57 -19.58 12.13
N ALA A 135 -1.51 -18.78 12.12
CA ALA A 135 -0.43 -18.85 13.10
C ALA A 135 -0.95 -18.57 14.52
N ARG A 136 -1.86 -17.60 14.68
CA ARG A 136 -2.49 -17.31 15.98
C ARG A 136 -3.31 -18.48 16.49
N PHE A 137 -4.16 -19.06 15.64
CA PHE A 137 -4.95 -20.24 16.00
C PHE A 137 -4.06 -21.42 16.44
N GLN A 138 -2.91 -21.61 15.79
CA GLN A 138 -1.94 -22.64 16.17
C GLN A 138 -1.22 -22.32 17.50
N ALA A 139 -0.92 -21.05 17.77
CA ALA A 139 -0.31 -20.60 19.01
C ALA A 139 -1.26 -20.69 20.22
N GLU A 140 -2.57 -20.56 20.00
CA GLU A 140 -3.62 -20.70 21.02
C GLU A 140 -3.85 -22.17 21.46
N ALA A 141 -3.41 -23.15 20.67
CA ALA A 141 -3.59 -24.56 20.98
C ALA A 141 -2.85 -25.01 22.26
N GLU A 142 -3.27 -26.15 22.82
CA GLU A 142 -2.63 -26.82 23.96
C GLU A 142 -2.19 -28.24 23.57
N PRO A 143 -0.88 -28.52 23.40
CA PRO A 143 0.26 -27.61 23.53
C PRO A 143 0.33 -26.58 22.39
N PRO A 144 1.01 -25.42 22.58
CA PRO A 144 1.08 -24.38 21.56
C PRO A 144 1.96 -24.82 20.39
N ASN A 145 1.57 -24.46 19.17
CA ASN A 145 2.35 -24.72 17.96
C ASN A 145 2.78 -23.40 17.31
N TYR A 146 4.07 -23.08 17.40
CA TYR A 146 4.63 -21.84 16.84
C TYR A 146 5.24 -22.01 15.44
N TYR A 147 5.09 -23.18 14.81
CA TYR A 147 5.63 -23.43 13.48
C TYR A 147 5.11 -22.42 12.44
N GLY A 148 3.79 -22.17 12.43
CA GLY A 148 3.20 -21.19 11.51
C GLY A 148 3.70 -19.77 11.76
N ALA A 149 3.91 -19.39 13.02
CA ALA A 149 4.45 -18.08 13.38
C ALA A 149 5.89 -17.91 12.89
N GLY A 150 6.73 -18.95 13.00
CA GLY A 150 8.10 -18.95 12.46
C GLY A 150 8.17 -18.89 10.93
N GLN A 151 7.11 -19.30 10.22
CA GLN A 151 7.05 -19.22 8.76
C GLN A 151 6.71 -17.83 8.23
N LEU A 152 6.18 -16.92 9.05
CA LEU A 152 5.71 -15.59 8.60
C LEU A 152 6.83 -14.76 7.96
N THR A 153 8.07 -14.87 8.45
CA THR A 153 9.24 -14.22 7.84
C THR A 153 9.48 -14.69 6.39
N GLY A 154 9.20 -15.97 6.10
CA GLY A 154 9.29 -16.51 4.74
C GLY A 154 8.21 -15.97 3.81
N ASN A 155 7.04 -15.63 4.35
CA ASN A 155 5.91 -15.15 3.58
C ASN A 155 6.10 -13.70 3.10
N CYS A 156 6.94 -12.91 3.77
CA CYS A 156 7.38 -11.62 3.25
C CYS A 156 8.02 -11.76 1.84
N ASN A 157 8.74 -12.85 1.58
CA ASN A 157 9.32 -13.09 0.26
C ASN A 157 8.27 -13.36 -0.83
N ALA A 158 7.06 -13.79 -0.47
CA ALA A 158 6.00 -14.03 -1.45
C ALA A 158 5.68 -12.76 -2.25
N CYS A 159 5.60 -11.62 -1.56
CA CYS A 159 5.41 -10.29 -2.16
C CYS A 159 6.70 -9.70 -2.72
N HIS A 160 7.82 -9.84 -1.99
CA HIS A 160 9.07 -9.16 -2.31
C HIS A 160 9.89 -9.82 -3.44
N ARG A 161 9.60 -11.07 -3.81
CA ARG A 161 10.30 -11.76 -4.92
C ARG A 161 10.01 -11.20 -6.31
N MET A 162 8.91 -10.47 -6.47
CA MET A 162 8.41 -9.94 -7.76
C MET A 162 8.88 -8.51 -8.04
N ARG A 163 9.80 -7.99 -7.22
CA ARG A 163 10.35 -6.64 -7.32
C ARG A 163 11.69 -6.65 -8.04
#